data_AF-A0A8J5LZB9-F1
#
_entry.id   AF-A0A8J5LZB9-F1
#
_cell.length_a   1.000
_cell.length_b   1.000
_cell.length_c   1.000
_cell.angle_alpha   90.00
_cell.angle_beta   90.00
_cell.angle_gamma   90.00
#
_symmetry.space_group_name_H-M   'P 1'
#
loop_
_entity.id
_entity.type
_entity.pdbx_description
1 polymer ?
#
loop_
_entity_poly.entity_id
_entity_poly.type
_entity_poly.pdbx_seq_one_letter_code
_entity_poly.pdbx_strand_id
1 'polypeptide(L)'
;AFPLYLKIDYIRLYQDLGDDLEADNYMHVGCDPETHPTKQWIDAHIDEYEDDDNKHKEVAGKAFCTVNDDCTIGGNLGKTLLKTGKCVNQRCECLYHSWGGPRCTTAISGSSSSETGLMSRTFGPPVEASIALAVVAFLLSAASVYMAVKKSARQTKVAMAAMDAERKAAANAETGPTSETSSNRGSHLAAVSKDNYHQNFV
;
A
#
# COMPACT_ATOMS: atom_id res chain seq x y z
N ALA A 1 -7.25 15.24 59.17
CA ALA A 1 -8.21 14.28 58.61
C ALA A 1 -8.33 14.55 57.11
N PHE A 2 -8.21 13.50 56.30
CA PHE A 2 -8.30 13.45 54.83
C PHE A 2 -8.73 12.02 54.45
N PRO A 3 -9.45 11.81 53.32
CA PRO A 3 -9.64 12.75 52.21
C PRO A 3 -11.04 13.38 52.12
N LEU A 4 -11.11 14.60 51.56
CA LEU A 4 -12.33 15.27 51.14
C LEU A 4 -12.66 14.89 49.68
N TYR A 5 -13.95 14.76 49.36
CA TYR A 5 -14.43 14.37 48.03
C TYR A 5 -15.43 15.41 47.49
N LEU A 6 -15.25 15.83 46.23
CA LEU A 6 -16.19 16.67 45.48
C LEU A 6 -16.89 15.80 44.42
N LYS A 7 -18.22 15.85 44.39
CA LYS A 7 -19.03 15.20 43.34
C LYS A 7 -19.83 16.28 42.61
N ILE A 8 -19.75 16.29 41.29
CA ILE A 8 -20.49 17.19 40.41
C ILE A 8 -21.37 16.32 39.52
N ASP A 9 -22.69 16.52 39.60
CA ASP A 9 -23.64 15.73 38.81
C ASP A 9 -23.77 16.25 37.37
N TYR A 10 -23.83 17.58 37.19
CA TYR A 10 -23.81 18.22 35.88
C TYR A 10 -23.44 19.70 35.98
N ILE A 11 -22.95 20.24 34.87
CA ILE A 11 -22.68 21.67 34.67
C ILE A 11 -23.58 22.12 33.52
N ARG A 12 -24.24 23.27 33.64
CA ARG A 12 -24.93 23.94 32.54
C ARG A 12 -24.28 25.29 32.30
N LEU A 13 -23.99 25.59 31.05
CA LEU A 13 -23.53 26.89 30.59
C LEU A 13 -24.67 27.53 29.81
N TYR A 14 -24.99 28.78 30.16
CA TYR A 14 -25.97 29.59 29.46
C TYR A 14 -25.23 30.77 28.82
N GLN A 15 -25.54 31.05 27.56
CA GLN A 15 -25.04 32.23 26.87
C GLN A 15 -26.07 33.34 27.03
N ASP A 16 -25.62 34.51 27.46
CA ASP A 16 -26.47 35.69 27.53
C ASP A 16 -26.69 36.23 26.11
N LEU A 17 -27.96 36.45 25.75
CA LEU A 17 -28.40 36.91 24.44
C LEU A 17 -29.18 38.24 24.56
N GLY A 18 -29.05 38.92 25.71
CA GLY A 18 -29.65 40.22 25.96
C GLY A 18 -29.18 41.30 24.98
N ASP A 19 -30.08 42.21 24.63
CA ASP A 19 -29.82 43.41 23.84
C ASP A 19 -29.35 44.60 24.69
N ASP A 20 -29.25 44.41 26.00
CA ASP A 20 -28.71 45.33 27.01
C ASP A 20 -27.21 45.16 27.26
N LEU A 21 -26.57 44.25 26.53
CA LEU A 21 -25.14 43.97 26.64
C LEU A 21 -24.31 44.99 25.83
N GLU A 22 -23.15 45.34 26.38
CA GLU A 22 -22.19 46.20 25.70
C GLU A 22 -21.74 45.60 24.35
N ALA A 23 -21.41 46.47 23.40
CA ALA A 23 -21.06 46.06 22.03
C ALA A 23 -19.77 45.21 21.94
N ASP A 24 -18.97 45.16 23.00
CA ASP A 24 -17.77 44.35 23.15
C ASP A 24 -18.00 43.02 23.91
N ASN A 25 -19.25 42.59 24.08
CA ASN A 25 -19.53 41.28 24.65
C ASN A 25 -18.97 40.17 23.73
N TYR A 26 -17.88 39.54 24.18
CA TYR A 26 -17.10 38.54 23.43
C TYR A 26 -17.83 37.22 23.11
N MET A 27 -19.08 37.05 23.55
CA MET A 27 -19.83 35.81 23.37
C MET A 27 -20.51 35.74 22.00
N HIS A 28 -19.77 35.30 20.97
CA HIS A 28 -20.31 35.09 19.63
C HIS A 28 -20.89 33.68 19.46
N VAL A 29 -22.11 33.60 18.90
CA VAL A 29 -22.78 32.32 18.60
C VAL A 29 -22.39 31.85 17.20
N GLY A 30 -21.88 30.62 17.09
CA GLY A 30 -21.58 29.99 15.80
C GLY A 30 -20.40 29.03 15.88
N CYS A 31 -20.21 28.23 14.83
CA CYS A 31 -19.04 27.35 14.72
C CYS A 31 -17.78 28.07 14.21
N ASP A 32 -17.94 29.23 13.57
CA ASP A 32 -16.86 29.99 12.95
C ASP A 32 -17.19 31.51 12.98
N PRO A 33 -17.21 32.14 14.16
CA PRO A 33 -17.49 33.57 14.26
C PRO A 33 -16.31 34.41 13.76
N GLU A 34 -16.59 35.49 13.02
CA GLU A 34 -15.55 36.36 12.40
C GLU A 34 -14.57 36.99 13.40
N THR A 35 -14.97 37.10 14.67
CA THR A 35 -14.15 37.68 15.74
C THR A 35 -13.14 36.71 16.35
N HIS A 36 -13.20 35.42 16.00
CA HIS A 36 -12.30 34.40 16.55
C HIS A 36 -11.25 33.97 15.52
N PRO A 37 -10.10 33.45 15.99
CA PRO A 37 -9.06 32.93 15.11
C PRO A 37 -9.60 31.89 14.13
N THR A 38 -9.24 32.05 12.86
CA THR A 38 -9.57 31.05 11.85
C THR A 38 -8.79 29.77 12.09
N LYS A 39 -9.26 28.65 11.53
CA LYS A 39 -8.50 27.39 11.52
C LYS A 39 -7.05 27.59 11.04
N GLN A 40 -6.86 28.37 9.98
CA GLN A 40 -5.54 28.62 9.39
C GLN A 40 -4.62 29.39 10.35
N TRP A 41 -5.17 30.35 11.11
CA TRP A 41 -4.43 31.05 12.13
C TRP A 41 -4.02 30.12 13.26
N ILE A 42 -4.95 29.32 13.79
CA ILE A 42 -4.70 28.37 14.89
C ILE A 42 -3.64 27.35 14.47
N ASP A 43 -3.75 26.77 13.28
CA ASP A 43 -2.76 25.81 12.76
C ASP A 43 -1.36 26.43 12.64
N ALA A 44 -1.28 27.73 12.31
CA ALA A 44 -0.01 28.45 12.15
C ALA A 44 0.62 28.94 13.47
N HIS A 45 -0.17 29.01 14.55
CA HIS A 45 0.24 29.48 15.87
C HIS A 45 -0.05 28.40 16.93
N ILE A 46 0.11 27.13 16.57
CA ILE A 46 -0.28 26.01 17.42
C ILE A 46 0.47 26.01 18.77
N ASP A 47 1.67 26.58 18.79
CA ASP A 47 2.52 26.79 19.96
C ASP A 47 1.90 27.73 21.00
N GLU A 48 0.94 28.57 20.62
CA GLU A 48 0.15 29.39 21.56
C GLU A 48 -1.00 28.59 22.20
N TYR A 49 -1.40 27.47 21.60
CA TYR A 49 -2.56 26.67 21.99
C TYR A 49 -2.20 25.30 22.57
N GLU A 50 -0.93 24.93 22.54
CA GLU A 50 -0.42 23.72 23.14
C GLU A 50 0.74 23.98 24.09
N ASP A 51 0.81 23.18 25.14
CA ASP A 51 1.95 23.14 26.05
C ASP A 51 2.34 21.68 26.33
N ASP A 52 3.34 21.45 27.18
CA ASP A 52 3.82 20.11 27.49
C ASP A 52 2.75 19.23 28.16
N ASP A 53 1.74 19.83 28.82
CA ASP A 53 0.66 19.16 29.53
C ASP A 53 -0.64 19.06 28.70
N ASN A 54 -0.82 19.89 27.68
CA ASN A 54 -2.01 20.02 26.84
C ASN A 54 -1.65 20.07 25.34
N LYS A 55 -1.17 18.94 24.81
CA LYS A 55 -0.86 18.82 23.38
C LYS A 55 -2.10 18.84 22.50
N HIS A 56 -2.00 19.47 21.33
CA HIS A 56 -3.03 19.36 20.30
C HIS A 56 -3.21 17.89 19.88
N LYS A 57 -4.46 17.41 19.92
CA LYS A 57 -4.82 16.04 19.56
C LYS A 57 -5.88 16.05 18.48
N GLU A 58 -5.54 15.53 17.31
CA GLU A 58 -6.51 15.31 16.27
C GLU A 58 -7.56 14.28 16.73
N VAL A 59 -8.83 14.69 16.72
CA VAL A 59 -9.94 13.81 17.06
C VAL A 59 -10.28 12.94 15.85
N ALA A 60 -10.19 11.63 16.01
CA ALA A 60 -10.68 10.67 15.03
C ALA A 60 -12.11 10.23 15.38
N GLY A 61 -13.08 10.69 14.58
CA GLY A 61 -14.50 10.35 14.74
C GLY A 61 -15.24 11.21 15.77
N LYS A 62 -16.34 10.69 16.32
CA LYS A 62 -17.23 11.29 17.32
C LYS A 62 -18.18 12.40 16.83
N ALA A 63 -18.17 12.76 15.55
CA ALA A 63 -19.30 13.53 15.00
C ALA A 63 -20.60 12.75 15.17
N PHE A 64 -21.70 13.48 15.32
CA PHE A 64 -23.03 12.88 15.26
C PHE A 64 -23.29 12.29 13.88
N CYS A 65 -23.88 11.10 13.86
CA CYS A 65 -24.25 10.40 12.64
C CYS A 65 -25.56 9.63 12.84
N THR A 66 -26.22 9.35 11.72
CA THR A 66 -27.45 8.56 11.65
C THR A 66 -27.23 7.30 10.82
N VAL A 67 -26.45 7.42 9.74
CA VAL A 67 -26.10 6.33 8.83
C VAL A 67 -24.58 6.26 8.66
N ASN A 68 -24.07 5.14 8.17
CA ASN A 68 -22.62 5.00 7.94
C ASN A 68 -22.08 6.06 6.97
N ASP A 69 -22.89 6.49 6.00
CA ASP A 69 -22.46 7.41 4.95
C ASP A 69 -22.09 8.79 5.50
N ASP A 70 -22.65 9.19 6.65
CA ASP A 70 -22.30 10.40 7.40
C ASP A 70 -20.83 10.46 7.81
N CYS A 71 -20.17 9.30 7.87
CA CYS A 71 -18.80 9.10 8.32
C CYS A 71 -17.88 8.64 7.18
N THR A 72 -18.30 8.81 5.92
CA THR A 72 -17.55 8.34 4.74
C THR A 72 -17.28 9.47 3.77
N ILE A 73 -16.14 9.37 3.06
CA ILE A 73 -15.86 10.31 1.97
C ILE A 73 -16.74 9.96 0.79
N GLY A 74 -17.49 10.97 0.35
CA GLY A 74 -18.31 10.88 -0.84
C GLY A 74 -19.63 10.14 -0.67
N GLY A 75 -20.20 10.06 0.55
CA GLY A 75 -21.48 9.42 0.90
C GLY A 75 -22.66 9.64 -0.07
N ASN A 76 -23.68 10.42 0.30
CA ASN A 76 -24.82 10.70 -0.60
C ASN A 76 -24.53 11.74 -1.71
N LEU A 77 -23.39 12.44 -1.62
CA LEU A 77 -23.05 13.57 -2.49
C LEU A 77 -21.82 13.31 -3.38
N GLY A 78 -21.06 12.22 -3.17
CA GLY A 78 -19.81 11.97 -3.88
C GLY A 78 -19.96 11.00 -5.06
N LYS A 79 -19.09 11.16 -6.07
CA LYS A 79 -19.02 10.26 -7.23
C LYS A 79 -18.34 8.92 -6.94
N THR A 80 -17.57 8.84 -5.86
CA THR A 80 -16.83 7.65 -5.44
C THR A 80 -17.02 7.47 -3.94
N LEU A 81 -17.69 6.38 -3.54
CA LEU A 81 -17.91 6.05 -2.14
C LEU A 81 -16.64 5.41 -1.57
N LEU A 82 -15.93 6.14 -0.71
CA LEU A 82 -14.78 5.61 0.02
C LEU A 82 -15.18 5.41 1.49
N LYS A 83 -15.22 4.15 1.92
CA LYS A 83 -15.64 3.81 3.28
C LYS A 83 -14.51 4.08 4.28
N THR A 84 -14.54 5.25 4.90
CA THR A 84 -13.50 5.72 5.83
C THR A 84 -13.92 5.62 7.30
N GLY A 85 -15.23 5.57 7.58
CA GLY A 85 -15.79 5.39 8.91
C GLY A 85 -17.14 4.67 8.90
N LYS A 86 -17.67 4.43 10.11
CA LYS A 86 -18.97 3.83 10.37
C LYS A 86 -19.69 4.60 11.47
N CYS A 87 -21.02 4.54 11.48
CA CYS A 87 -21.85 5.14 12.51
C CYS A 87 -22.14 4.11 13.60
N VAL A 88 -21.64 4.36 14.81
CA VAL A 88 -21.81 3.47 15.98
C VAL A 88 -22.32 4.30 17.15
N ASN A 89 -23.47 3.91 17.72
CA ASN A 89 -24.10 4.64 18.82
C ASN A 89 -24.29 6.14 18.52
N GLN A 90 -24.76 6.47 17.31
CA GLN A 90 -24.94 7.85 16.82
C GLN A 90 -23.65 8.68 16.79
N ARG A 91 -22.48 8.03 16.77
CA ARG A 91 -21.17 8.67 16.69
C ARG A 91 -20.31 8.02 15.59
N CYS A 92 -19.60 8.83 14.83
CA CYS A 92 -18.67 8.31 13.84
C CYS A 92 -17.48 7.59 14.51
N GLU A 93 -17.11 6.44 13.96
CA GLU A 93 -15.91 5.68 14.33
C GLU A 93 -15.11 5.41 13.05
N CYS A 94 -13.85 5.86 13.03
CA CYS A 94 -13.00 5.73 11.85
C CYS A 94 -12.51 4.29 11.69
N LEU A 95 -12.52 3.78 10.46
CA LEU A 95 -12.17 2.39 10.17
C LEU A 95 -10.67 2.11 10.32
N TYR A 96 -9.83 3.09 9.98
CA TYR A 96 -8.38 2.98 10.02
C TYR A 96 -7.76 4.24 10.62
N HIS A 97 -6.55 4.12 11.19
CA HIS A 97 -5.81 5.25 11.78
C HIS A 97 -5.28 6.26 10.76
N SER A 98 -5.39 5.95 9.46
CA SER A 98 -5.09 6.87 8.36
C SER A 98 -6.21 7.89 8.12
N TRP A 99 -7.36 7.72 8.79
CA TRP A 99 -8.51 8.62 8.71
C TRP A 99 -8.77 9.34 10.03
N GLY A 100 -9.09 10.62 9.91
CA GLY A 100 -9.26 11.54 11.02
C GLY A 100 -10.39 12.52 10.82
N GLY A 101 -10.47 13.44 11.76
CA GLY A 101 -11.52 14.42 11.86
C GLY A 101 -12.83 13.84 12.41
N PRO A 102 -13.79 14.70 12.79
CA PRO A 102 -15.02 14.27 13.44
C PRO A 102 -15.85 13.24 12.65
N ARG A 103 -15.83 13.35 11.31
CA ARG A 103 -16.56 12.48 10.37
C ARG A 103 -15.67 11.48 9.64
N CYS A 104 -14.41 11.29 10.03
CA CYS A 104 -13.48 10.37 9.37
C CYS A 104 -13.24 10.70 7.88
N THR A 105 -13.35 11.96 7.50
CA THR A 105 -13.21 12.45 6.11
C THR A 105 -11.86 13.08 5.83
N THR A 106 -10.99 13.20 6.84
CA THR A 106 -9.67 13.81 6.68
C THR A 106 -8.61 12.72 6.63
N ALA A 107 -7.76 12.76 5.61
CA ALA A 107 -6.58 11.92 5.54
C ALA A 107 -5.55 12.41 6.57
N ILE A 108 -5.20 11.59 7.54
CA ILE A 108 -4.11 11.89 8.47
C ILE A 108 -2.83 11.30 7.88
N SER A 109 -1.89 12.17 7.49
CA SER A 109 -0.51 11.78 7.19
C SER A 109 0.34 12.02 8.43
N GLY A 110 0.88 10.96 9.02
CA GLY A 110 1.56 11.02 10.31
C GLY A 110 2.83 11.86 10.27
N SER A 111 2.75 13.09 10.78
CA SER A 111 3.92 13.86 11.22
C SER A 111 3.66 14.39 12.64
N SER A 112 3.50 13.49 13.60
CA SER A 112 3.60 13.83 15.02
C SER A 112 4.06 12.61 15.83
N SER A 113 5.32 12.72 16.24
CA SER A 113 6.03 12.01 17.32
C SER A 113 5.16 11.16 18.26
N SER A 114 5.05 9.86 17.96
CA SER A 114 4.74 8.83 18.96
C SER A 114 5.16 7.46 18.42
N GLU A 115 5.95 6.74 19.22
CA GLU A 115 6.76 5.55 18.87
C GLU A 115 5.98 4.28 18.48
N THR A 116 4.72 4.40 18.08
CA THR A 116 3.89 3.26 17.68
C THR A 116 3.64 3.27 16.17
N GLY A 117 4.51 2.53 15.47
CA GLY A 117 4.22 1.90 14.17
C GLY A 117 3.81 2.83 13.03
N LEU A 118 4.79 3.35 12.30
CA LEU A 118 4.65 3.99 10.97
C LEU A 118 3.70 3.22 10.02
N MET A 119 3.62 1.90 10.18
CA MET A 119 2.95 0.96 9.26
C MET A 119 1.43 0.85 9.46
N SER A 120 0.85 1.39 10.54
CA SER A 120 -0.61 1.35 10.78
C SER A 120 -1.36 2.52 10.14
N ARG A 121 -0.63 3.46 9.52
CA ARG A 121 -1.12 4.81 9.15
C ARG A 121 -0.97 5.12 7.65
N THR A 122 -0.60 4.13 6.84
CA THR A 122 -0.42 4.29 5.38
C THR A 122 -1.67 3.83 4.62
N PHE A 123 -1.99 4.55 3.55
CA PHE A 123 -3.04 4.17 2.59
C PHE A 123 -2.63 2.89 1.84
N GLY A 124 -3.29 1.78 2.13
CA GLY A 124 -3.05 0.50 1.45
C GLY A 124 -3.90 -0.63 2.03
N PRO A 125 -3.97 -1.79 1.35
CA PRO A 125 -4.51 -3.01 1.94
C PRO A 125 -3.79 -3.31 3.27
N PRO A 126 -4.46 -3.98 4.23
CA PRO A 126 -3.83 -4.38 5.48
C PRO A 126 -2.44 -4.98 5.23
N VAL A 127 -1.44 -4.58 6.03
CA VAL A 127 -0.04 -5.00 5.83
C VAL A 127 0.08 -6.53 5.77
N GLU A 128 -0.72 -7.25 6.56
CA GLU A 128 -0.82 -8.70 6.54
C GLU A 128 -1.19 -9.26 5.16
N ALA A 129 -2.17 -8.64 4.49
CA ALA A 129 -2.59 -9.05 3.16
C ALA A 129 -1.48 -8.79 2.13
N SER A 130 -0.78 -7.66 2.26
CA SER A 130 0.34 -7.30 1.38
C SER A 130 1.53 -8.27 1.54
N ILE A 131 1.87 -8.64 2.79
CA ILE A 131 2.91 -9.62 3.09
C ILE A 131 2.54 -11.00 2.53
N ALA A 132 1.30 -11.45 2.72
CA ALA A 132 0.84 -12.74 2.21
C ALA A 132 0.99 -12.84 0.69
N LEU A 133 0.59 -11.79 -0.04
CA LEU A 133 0.75 -11.72 -1.50
C LEU A 133 2.23 -11.77 -1.92
N ALA A 134 3.11 -11.05 -1.22
CA ALA A 134 4.53 -11.06 -1.51
C ALA A 134 5.15 -12.46 -1.32
N VAL A 135 4.79 -13.16 -0.24
CA VAL A 135 5.26 -14.53 0.02
C VAL A 135 4.79 -15.50 -1.07
N VAL A 136 3.53 -15.43 -1.47
CA VAL A 136 2.98 -16.28 -2.55
C VAL A 136 3.72 -16.03 -3.87
N ALA A 137 3.94 -14.75 -4.22
CA ALA A 137 4.69 -14.39 -5.42
C ALA A 137 6.13 -14.93 -5.39
N PHE A 138 6.81 -14.85 -4.24
CA PHE A 138 8.14 -15.41 -4.05
C PHE A 138 8.16 -16.94 -4.24
N LEU A 139 7.22 -17.66 -3.63
CA LEU A 139 7.14 -19.12 -3.71
C LEU A 139 6.85 -19.59 -5.15
N LEU A 140 5.94 -18.93 -5.86
CA LEU A 140 5.64 -19.24 -7.26
C LEU A 140 6.86 -18.98 -8.16
N SER A 141 7.57 -17.88 -7.91
CA SER A 141 8.81 -17.55 -8.62
C SER A 141 9.87 -18.63 -8.40
N ALA A 142 10.12 -19.00 -7.15
CA ALA A 142 11.09 -20.06 -6.81
C ALA A 142 10.70 -21.43 -7.43
N ALA A 143 9.42 -21.80 -7.37
CA ALA A 143 8.92 -23.04 -7.96
C ALA A 143 9.10 -23.08 -9.48
N SER A 144 8.81 -21.97 -10.17
CA SER A 144 8.98 -21.87 -11.62
C SER A 144 10.44 -22.01 -12.06
N VAL A 145 11.37 -21.34 -11.35
CA VAL A 145 12.81 -21.47 -11.59
C VAL A 145 13.27 -22.90 -11.31
N TYR A 146 12.84 -23.52 -10.21
CA TYR A 146 13.20 -24.90 -9.89
C TYR A 146 12.71 -25.89 -10.95
N MET A 147 11.46 -25.76 -11.42
CA MET A 147 10.93 -26.60 -12.49
C MET A 147 11.66 -26.39 -13.81
N ALA A 148 12.02 -25.16 -14.16
CA ALA A 148 12.79 -24.84 -15.37
C ALA A 148 14.19 -25.49 -15.32
N VAL A 149 14.90 -25.38 -14.20
CA VAL A 149 16.22 -26.02 -14.00
C VAL A 149 16.10 -27.54 -14.09
N LYS A 150 15.08 -28.14 -13.46
CA LYS A 150 14.87 -29.59 -13.51
C LYS A 150 14.51 -30.09 -14.91
N LYS A 151 13.72 -29.34 -15.67
CA LYS A 151 13.39 -29.64 -17.07
C LYS A 151 14.64 -29.53 -17.97
N SER A 152 15.40 -28.44 -17.83
CA SER A 152 16.66 -28.24 -18.55
C SER A 152 17.64 -29.38 -18.26
N ALA A 153 17.89 -29.71 -16.99
CA ALA A 153 18.78 -30.82 -16.61
C ALA A 153 18.31 -32.18 -17.18
N ARG A 154 17.01 -32.44 -17.26
CA ARG A 154 16.47 -33.64 -17.91
C ARG A 154 16.71 -33.62 -19.42
N GLN A 155 16.45 -32.49 -20.08
CA GLN A 155 16.69 -32.34 -21.53
C GLN A 155 18.17 -32.48 -21.87
N THR A 156 19.08 -31.89 -21.08
CA THR A 156 20.53 -32.04 -21.27
C THR A 156 20.98 -33.49 -21.09
N LYS A 157 20.45 -34.21 -20.09
CA LYS A 157 20.76 -35.64 -19.89
C LYS A 157 20.27 -36.50 -21.06
N VAL A 158 19.08 -36.23 -21.58
CA VAL A 158 18.53 -36.95 -22.75
C VAL A 158 19.36 -36.65 -24.00
N ALA A 159 19.73 -35.40 -24.23
CA ALA A 159 20.58 -35.01 -25.36
C ALA A 159 21.98 -35.64 -25.29
N MET A 160 22.60 -35.68 -24.11
CA MET A 160 23.89 -36.35 -23.91
C MET A 160 23.79 -37.87 -24.11
N ALA A 161 22.70 -38.51 -23.66
CA ALA A 161 22.48 -39.94 -23.87
C ALA A 161 22.27 -40.27 -25.36
N ALA A 162 21.57 -39.41 -26.11
CA ALA A 162 21.40 -39.56 -27.56
C ALA A 162 22.74 -39.44 -28.30
N MET A 163 23.57 -38.45 -27.95
CA MET A 163 24.90 -38.26 -28.53
C MET A 163 25.86 -39.42 -28.22
N ASP A 164 25.82 -39.98 -26.99
CA ASP A 164 26.63 -41.16 -26.64
C ASP A 164 26.17 -42.42 -27.38
N ALA A 165 24.86 -42.59 -27.61
CA ALA A 165 24.31 -43.68 -28.41
C ALA A 165 24.73 -43.56 -29.89
N GLU A 166 24.69 -42.35 -30.47
CA GLU A 166 25.19 -42.10 -31.84
C GLU A 166 26.68 -42.37 -31.95
N ARG A 167 27.49 -41.96 -30.97
CA ARG A 167 28.94 -42.22 -30.96
C ARG A 167 29.27 -43.72 -30.87
N LYS A 168 28.52 -44.48 -30.07
CA LYS A 168 28.67 -45.94 -29.98
C LYS A 168 28.21 -46.65 -31.25
N ALA A 169 27.16 -46.16 -31.90
CA ALA A 169 26.71 -46.67 -33.19
C ALA A 169 27.74 -46.43 -34.30
N ALA A 170 28.37 -45.24 -34.34
CA ALA A 170 29.45 -44.91 -35.27
C ALA A 170 30.72 -45.75 -35.04
N ALA A 171 31.13 -45.95 -33.78
CA ALA A 171 32.30 -46.77 -33.44
C ALA A 171 32.11 -48.26 -33.81
N ASN A 172 30.89 -48.79 -33.70
CA ASN A 172 30.57 -50.16 -34.12
C ASN A 172 30.48 -50.31 -35.66
N ALA A 173 30.30 -49.21 -36.40
CA ALA A 173 30.31 -49.22 -37.87
C ALA A 173 31.73 -49.23 -38.47
N GLU A 174 32.76 -48.87 -37.68
CA GLU A 174 34.18 -48.86 -38.11
C GLU A 174 34.90 -50.21 -37.97
N THR A 175 34.28 -51.24 -37.40
CA THR A 175 34.87 -52.60 -37.25
C THR A 175 34.39 -53.65 -38.28
N GLY A 176 33.86 -53.22 -39.43
CA GLY A 176 33.56 -54.10 -40.57
C GLY A 176 34.75 -54.20 -41.54
N PRO A 177 35.00 -55.37 -42.18
CA PRO A 177 36.26 -55.64 -42.87
C PRO A 177 36.45 -54.78 -44.11
N THR A 178 37.69 -54.32 -44.28
CA THR A 178 38.22 -53.67 -45.49
C THR A 178 38.01 -54.53 -46.72
N SER A 179 37.37 -53.97 -47.74
CA SER A 179 37.57 -54.42 -49.13
C SER A 179 37.61 -53.20 -50.05
N GLU A 180 38.72 -53.07 -50.75
CA GLU A 180 38.98 -52.09 -51.80
C GLU A 180 37.93 -52.20 -52.91
N THR A 181 37.60 -51.07 -53.57
CA THR A 181 37.61 -50.90 -55.04
C THR A 181 36.90 -49.59 -55.46
N SER A 182 37.70 -48.67 -55.99
CA SER A 182 37.52 -47.88 -57.22
C SER A 182 36.25 -47.03 -57.46
N SER A 183 36.50 -45.72 -57.62
CA SER A 183 36.24 -44.92 -58.84
C SER A 183 35.26 -43.73 -58.76
N ASN A 184 35.73 -42.67 -59.44
CA ASN A 184 35.01 -41.56 -60.08
C ASN A 184 34.64 -40.27 -59.31
N ARG A 185 35.51 -39.26 -59.52
CA ARG A 185 35.25 -37.99 -60.24
C ARG A 185 33.82 -37.41 -60.18
N GLY A 186 33.73 -36.14 -59.75
CA GLY A 186 32.67 -35.22 -60.18
C GLY A 186 32.53 -33.96 -59.34
N SER A 187 33.10 -32.85 -59.82
CA SER A 187 32.97 -31.49 -59.27
C SER A 187 31.54 -30.94 -59.32
N HIS A 188 31.12 -30.12 -58.34
CA HIS A 188 30.54 -28.79 -58.61
C HIS A 188 30.51 -27.87 -57.38
N LEU A 189 30.79 -26.59 -57.64
CA LEU A 189 30.81 -25.43 -56.75
C LEU A 189 29.42 -24.77 -56.59
N ALA A 190 29.33 -23.91 -55.56
CA ALA A 190 28.35 -22.84 -55.25
C ALA A 190 27.02 -23.27 -54.59
N ALA A 191 26.46 -22.61 -53.57
CA ALA A 191 26.52 -21.20 -53.13
C ALA A 191 26.45 -21.12 -51.57
N VAL A 192 27.29 -20.36 -50.87
CA VAL A 192 27.20 -18.91 -50.55
C VAL A 192 25.88 -18.49 -49.90
N SER A 193 25.93 -18.22 -48.59
CA SER A 193 25.41 -16.99 -47.98
C SER A 193 26.10 -16.80 -46.63
N LYS A 194 26.90 -15.74 -46.55
CA LYS A 194 27.62 -15.26 -45.38
C LYS A 194 27.13 -13.84 -45.20
N ASP A 195 26.43 -13.54 -44.11
CA ASP A 195 26.28 -12.17 -43.64
C ASP A 195 26.39 -12.14 -42.12
N ASN A 196 27.45 -11.45 -41.66
CA ASN A 196 27.59 -10.96 -40.29
C ASN A 196 26.94 -9.57 -40.27
N TYR A 197 26.08 -9.28 -39.28
CA TYR A 197 25.93 -7.90 -38.81
C TYR A 197 25.45 -7.83 -37.35
N HIS A 198 25.86 -6.72 -36.73
CA HIS A 198 25.95 -6.38 -35.30
C HIS A 198 24.85 -5.36 -34.89
N GLN A 199 24.67 -5.17 -33.56
CA GLN A 199 24.11 -3.97 -32.85
C GLN A 199 22.57 -3.86 -32.77
N ASN A 200 21.89 -3.34 -31.73
CA ASN A 200 22.26 -2.50 -30.57
C ASN A 200 21.24 -2.64 -29.41
N PHE A 201 21.69 -2.44 -28.17
CA PHE A 201 20.86 -1.96 -27.06
C PHE A 201 21.39 -0.60 -26.62
N VAL A 202 20.59 0.45 -26.86
CA VAL A 202 20.47 1.67 -26.03
C VAL A 202 18.99 1.99 -25.99
#